data_AF-A0A6A5X3S0-F1
#
_entry.id   AF-A0A6A5X3S0-F1
#
_cell.length_a   1.000
_cell.length_b   1.000
_cell.length_c   1.000
_cell.angle_alpha   90.00
_cell.angle_beta   90.00
_cell.angle_gamma   90.00
#
_symmetry.space_group_name_H-M   'P 1'
#
loop_
_entity.id
_entity.type
_entity.pdbx_description
1 polymer ?
#
loop_
_entity_poly.entity_id
_entity_poly.type
_entity_poly.pdbx_seq_one_letter_code
_entity_poly.pdbx_strand_id
1 'polypeptide(L)'
;MNRNVRSLLHAIVLLTGVALVLLNFGYFHYGYGTSKTSLIPHGLPSYFSPHNHTPSNPSPNFELTAGNPHFLAQTASYIRAISNSSDTTFPRLECPFSPTDRYTYMNKPSESAAPKPKYFFALDLHNCVKLLPRLIGSIVETIRFLGPRNCALSVVEGRSVDGTFEVLKELRNELEGLGIRYIFQSSDINPHAKGTDRIEALAELRNLAIKDILENSALYAQDTTIIFSNDIAVCMEDILELIHQRNAQSADMTCAMDWTYVGENPTFYDVWIARGMTGDSFFNIPPDGSWDYAWNLFWNDAKAQSHWQSFKPFQVFSCWNGITAFTAKPIMEGKIRFRKHLEKECYQGEPKLFAKDMWWNGYGKIAVVPSVNVEYSDEAAKKIKTLKGYTWSHVANEEDNMKIKWELDPPSRVKCIPGGYETQKWVAWNEGLP
;
A
#
# COMPACT_ATOMS: atom_id res chain seq x y z
N MET A 1 52.56 -20.68 -3.60
CA MET A 1 52.12 -19.27 -3.61
C MET A 1 52.54 -18.62 -2.31
N ASN A 2 53.46 -17.65 -2.35
CA ASN A 2 54.18 -17.11 -1.18
C ASN A 2 53.23 -16.47 -0.15
N ARG A 3 53.55 -16.60 1.15
CA ARG A 3 52.76 -16.09 2.29
C ARG A 3 52.44 -14.59 2.18
N ASN A 4 53.29 -13.83 1.51
CA ASN A 4 53.11 -12.40 1.23
C ASN A 4 52.00 -12.10 0.20
N VAL A 5 51.77 -13.01 -0.76
CA VAL A 5 50.72 -12.85 -1.80
C VAL A 5 49.33 -13.07 -1.21
N ARG A 6 49.20 -14.01 -0.25
CA ARG A 6 47.94 -14.24 0.47
C ARG A 6 47.56 -13.08 1.38
N SER A 7 48.54 -12.40 1.98
CA SER A 7 48.29 -11.23 2.82
C SER A 7 47.88 -10.01 2.00
N LEU A 8 48.45 -9.85 0.79
CA LEU A 8 48.08 -8.79 -0.14
C LEU A 8 46.66 -8.98 -0.70
N LEU A 9 46.26 -10.22 -1.01
CA LEU A 9 44.89 -10.51 -1.45
C LEU A 9 43.85 -10.23 -0.36
N HIS A 10 44.14 -10.55 0.91
CA HIS A 10 43.21 -10.24 2.01
C HIS A 10 43.09 -8.72 2.24
N ALA A 11 44.19 -7.98 2.13
CA ALA A 11 44.15 -6.51 2.24
C ALA A 11 43.34 -5.85 1.10
N ILE A 12 43.45 -6.37 -0.12
CA ILE A 12 42.69 -5.88 -1.28
C ILE A 12 41.18 -6.17 -1.12
N VAL A 13 40.81 -7.36 -0.62
CA VAL A 13 39.39 -7.72 -0.38
C VAL A 13 38.78 -6.89 0.77
N LEU A 14 39.56 -6.58 1.81
CA LEU A 14 39.13 -5.68 2.88
C LEU A 14 38.97 -4.22 2.41
N LEU A 15 39.87 -3.74 1.55
CA LEU A 15 39.78 -2.38 0.97
C LEU A 15 38.62 -2.23 -0.02
N THR A 16 38.31 -3.26 -0.83
CA THR A 16 37.13 -3.23 -1.70
C THR A 16 35.82 -3.37 -0.93
N GLY A 17 35.81 -4.15 0.16
CA GLY A 17 34.67 -4.24 1.07
C GLY A 17 34.34 -2.92 1.77
N VAL A 18 35.35 -2.19 2.25
CA VAL A 18 35.15 -0.87 2.90
C VAL A 18 34.73 0.21 1.89
N ALA A 19 35.24 0.17 0.66
CA ALA A 19 34.83 1.10 -0.40
C ALA A 19 33.35 0.90 -0.83
N LEU A 20 32.85 -0.34 -0.85
CA LEU A 20 31.44 -0.65 -1.15
C LEU A 20 30.48 -0.23 -0.01
N VAL A 21 30.94 -0.27 1.24
CA VAL A 21 30.16 0.22 2.40
C VAL A 21 30.12 1.76 2.41
N LEU A 22 31.23 2.44 2.09
CA LEU A 22 31.26 3.91 2.02
C LEU A 22 30.48 4.47 0.81
N LEU A 23 30.43 3.75 -0.32
CA LEU A 23 29.60 4.14 -1.47
C LEU A 23 28.09 3.95 -1.22
N ASN A 24 27.69 2.97 -0.42
CA ASN A 24 26.28 2.78 -0.03
C ASN A 24 25.84 3.78 1.06
N PHE A 25 26.72 4.18 1.98
CA PHE A 25 26.43 5.24 2.95
C PHE A 25 26.39 6.65 2.31
N GLY A 26 27.16 6.89 1.25
CA GLY A 26 27.17 8.16 0.53
C GLY A 26 25.90 8.44 -0.31
N TYR A 27 25.10 7.41 -0.62
CA TYR A 27 23.87 7.56 -1.40
C TYR A 27 22.67 8.04 -0.58
N PHE A 28 22.76 7.98 0.76
CA PHE A 28 21.67 8.37 1.66
C PHE A 28 21.75 9.81 2.18
N HIS A 29 22.76 10.62 1.80
CA HIS A 29 22.97 11.93 2.44
C HIS A 29 23.16 13.16 1.55
N TYR A 30 22.85 13.12 0.25
CA TYR A 30 22.94 14.32 -0.61
C TYR A 30 21.60 14.70 -1.24
N GLY A 31 20.93 15.68 -0.63
CA GLY A 31 19.69 16.24 -1.19
C GLY A 31 19.07 17.43 -0.47
N TYR A 32 19.78 18.16 0.40
CA TYR A 32 19.25 19.41 1.00
C TYR A 32 19.90 20.64 0.36
N GLY A 33 19.25 21.14 -0.68
CA GLY A 33 19.51 22.45 -1.26
C GLY A 33 18.45 23.44 -0.83
N THR A 34 18.83 24.41 0.00
CA THR A 34 18.02 25.57 0.38
C THR A 34 17.71 26.44 -0.83
N SER A 35 16.44 26.76 -1.08
CA SER A 35 16.09 27.87 -1.99
C SER A 35 15.14 28.85 -1.31
N LYS A 36 15.56 30.11 -1.37
CA LYS A 36 14.95 31.28 -0.75
C LYS A 36 13.64 31.67 -1.43
N THR A 37 12.75 32.17 -0.59
CA THR A 37 11.49 32.88 -0.83
C THR A 37 11.50 33.89 -1.99
N SER A 38 10.41 33.90 -2.75
CA SER A 38 9.93 35.04 -3.53
C SER A 38 8.39 35.07 -3.46
N LEU A 39 7.86 36.16 -2.90
CA LEU A 39 6.44 36.49 -2.69
C LEU A 39 5.89 37.23 -3.91
N ILE A 40 4.76 36.80 -4.50
CA ILE A 40 3.80 37.66 -5.24
C ILE A 40 2.36 37.09 -5.10
N PRO A 41 1.28 37.91 -5.04
CA PRO A 41 0.01 37.56 -4.39
C PRO A 41 -1.20 37.28 -5.32
N HIS A 42 -2.17 36.59 -4.72
CA HIS A 42 -3.64 36.59 -4.88
C HIS A 42 -4.32 36.45 -6.26
N GLY A 43 -5.24 35.46 -6.33
CA GLY A 43 -6.36 35.45 -7.27
C GLY A 43 -7.09 34.10 -7.35
N LEU A 44 -8.05 33.85 -6.47
CA LEU A 44 -9.06 32.79 -6.65
C LEU A 44 -10.06 33.22 -7.75
N PRO A 45 -10.52 32.28 -8.58
CA PRO A 45 -11.96 32.21 -8.77
C PRO A 45 -12.52 30.78 -8.73
N SER A 46 -13.55 30.66 -7.89
CA SER A 46 -14.58 29.62 -7.90
C SER A 46 -15.41 29.67 -9.19
N TYR A 47 -15.56 28.55 -9.88
CA TYR A 47 -16.68 28.31 -10.79
C TYR A 47 -16.99 26.80 -10.85
N PHE A 48 -18.09 26.39 -10.23
CA PHE A 48 -18.77 25.13 -10.53
C PHE A 48 -20.14 25.49 -11.13
N SER A 49 -20.38 25.06 -12.37
CA SER A 49 -21.72 24.96 -12.95
C SER A 49 -21.96 23.52 -13.40
N PRO A 50 -23.15 22.95 -13.18
CA PRO A 50 -23.43 21.54 -13.44
C PRO A 50 -23.94 21.32 -14.87
N HIS A 51 -23.39 20.34 -15.58
CA HIS A 51 -23.96 19.84 -16.84
C HIS A 51 -24.51 18.43 -16.66
N ASN A 52 -25.79 18.28 -16.98
CA ASN A 52 -26.49 17.02 -17.24
C ASN A 52 -25.94 16.37 -18.51
N HIS A 53 -25.53 15.10 -18.47
CA HIS A 53 -25.60 14.21 -19.63
C HIS A 53 -25.74 12.72 -19.23
N THR A 54 -26.62 12.05 -19.97
CA THR A 54 -26.94 10.62 -19.98
C THR A 54 -25.75 9.73 -20.41
N PRO A 55 -25.75 8.43 -20.07
CA PRO A 55 -24.56 7.60 -20.08
C PRO A 55 -24.34 6.89 -21.42
N SER A 56 -23.27 7.26 -22.10
CA SER A 56 -22.52 6.36 -22.99
C SER A 56 -21.16 7.00 -23.24
N ASN A 57 -20.09 6.52 -22.61
CA ASN A 57 -18.76 6.75 -23.13
C ASN A 57 -17.80 5.62 -22.72
N PRO A 58 -17.00 5.09 -23.67
CA PRO A 58 -15.84 4.25 -23.37
C PRO A 58 -14.83 5.06 -22.56
N SER A 59 -13.99 4.37 -21.77
CA SER A 59 -12.87 4.95 -21.04
C SER A 59 -12.07 5.94 -21.92
N PRO A 60 -11.63 7.09 -21.39
CA PRO A 60 -10.85 8.04 -22.16
C PRO A 60 -9.55 7.36 -22.63
N ASN A 61 -9.45 7.12 -23.94
CA ASN A 61 -8.26 6.61 -24.60
C ASN A 61 -7.16 7.67 -24.54
N PHE A 62 -6.39 7.71 -23.46
CA PHE A 62 -4.98 8.03 -23.60
C PHE A 62 -4.36 6.87 -24.37
N GLU A 63 -3.89 7.12 -25.60
CA GLU A 63 -3.19 6.10 -26.38
C GLU A 63 -1.98 5.65 -25.56
N LEU A 64 -2.07 4.44 -25.00
CA LEU A 64 -0.96 3.79 -24.31
C LEU A 64 0.18 3.62 -25.31
N THR A 65 1.42 3.84 -24.86
CA THR A 65 2.60 3.63 -25.69
C THR A 65 2.64 2.18 -26.22
N ALA A 66 3.32 1.97 -27.35
CA ALA A 66 3.38 0.65 -27.98
C ALA A 66 3.94 -0.44 -27.04
N GLY A 67 4.88 -0.08 -26.17
CA GLY A 67 5.64 -1.02 -25.34
C GLY A 67 6.91 -1.50 -26.04
N ASN A 68 7.84 -2.05 -25.27
CA ASN A 68 9.10 -2.61 -25.77
C ASN A 68 8.86 -3.98 -26.42
N PRO A 69 9.22 -4.20 -27.71
CA PRO A 69 9.03 -5.48 -28.39
C PRO A 69 9.66 -6.69 -27.69
N HIS A 70 10.78 -6.50 -27.00
CA HIS A 70 11.46 -7.57 -26.26
C HIS A 70 10.64 -8.06 -25.06
N PHE A 71 9.99 -7.14 -24.33
CA PHE A 71 9.15 -7.50 -23.20
C PHE A 71 7.76 -7.98 -23.66
N LEU A 72 7.22 -7.41 -24.73
CA LEU A 72 5.97 -7.88 -25.34
C LEU A 72 6.03 -9.38 -25.69
N ALA A 73 7.16 -9.86 -26.23
CA ALA A 73 7.36 -11.27 -26.56
C ALA A 73 7.30 -12.22 -25.33
N GLN A 74 7.46 -11.69 -24.11
CA GLN A 74 7.44 -12.46 -22.86
C GLN A 74 6.10 -12.39 -22.13
N THR A 75 5.19 -11.49 -22.53
CA THR A 75 3.91 -11.25 -21.81
C THR A 75 3.04 -12.50 -21.68
N ALA A 76 3.02 -13.37 -22.70
CA ALA A 76 2.18 -14.56 -22.71
C ALA A 76 2.49 -15.55 -21.56
N SER A 77 3.74 -15.66 -21.11
CA SER A 77 4.06 -16.50 -19.94
C SER A 77 3.58 -15.85 -18.65
N TYR A 78 3.76 -14.54 -18.49
CA TYR A 78 3.27 -13.78 -17.33
C TYR A 78 1.75 -13.80 -17.23
N ILE A 79 1.03 -13.56 -18.33
CA ILE A 79 -0.43 -13.59 -18.37
C ILE A 79 -0.96 -14.95 -17.92
N ARG A 80 -0.38 -16.04 -18.44
CA ARG A 80 -0.74 -17.41 -18.03
C ARG A 80 -0.51 -17.62 -16.53
N ALA A 81 0.63 -17.19 -16.02
CA ALA A 81 0.96 -17.33 -14.60
C ALA A 81 0.03 -16.51 -13.70
N ILE A 82 -0.34 -15.29 -14.11
CA ILE A 82 -1.30 -14.43 -13.40
C ILE A 82 -2.70 -15.07 -13.42
N SER A 83 -3.14 -15.59 -14.57
CA SER A 83 -4.47 -16.16 -14.74
C SER A 83 -4.65 -17.55 -14.10
N ASN A 84 -3.57 -18.29 -13.84
CA ASN A 84 -3.60 -19.63 -13.26
C ASN A 84 -2.69 -19.73 -12.04
N SER A 85 -3.26 -19.84 -10.84
CA SER A 85 -2.48 -19.93 -9.60
C SER A 85 -1.76 -21.25 -9.39
N SER A 86 -2.13 -22.30 -10.13
CA SER A 86 -1.41 -23.57 -10.16
C SER A 86 -0.22 -23.58 -11.14
N ASP A 87 -0.03 -22.52 -11.93
CA ASP A 87 1.10 -22.41 -12.85
C ASP A 87 2.43 -22.30 -12.08
N THR A 88 3.47 -23.01 -12.54
CA THR A 88 4.80 -23.01 -11.89
C THR A 88 5.89 -22.46 -12.78
N THR A 89 5.53 -21.71 -13.83
CA THR A 89 6.47 -21.14 -14.80
C THR A 89 7.43 -20.16 -14.12
N PHE A 90 6.94 -19.40 -13.14
CA PHE A 90 7.74 -18.49 -12.33
C PHE A 90 7.75 -18.94 -10.87
N PRO A 91 8.91 -18.90 -10.18
CA PRO A 91 8.94 -18.98 -8.73
C PRO A 91 8.08 -17.86 -8.14
N ARG A 92 7.25 -18.20 -7.15
CA ARG A 92 6.39 -17.25 -6.43
C ARG A 92 6.09 -17.78 -5.03
N LEU A 93 5.68 -16.91 -4.12
CA LEU A 93 5.23 -17.28 -2.78
C LEU A 93 4.16 -18.37 -2.90
N GLU A 94 4.21 -19.42 -2.09
CA GLU A 94 3.13 -20.41 -2.04
C GLU A 94 2.02 -19.91 -1.11
N CYS A 95 0.78 -19.96 -1.59
CA CYS A 95 -0.41 -19.53 -0.87
C CYS A 95 -1.36 -20.71 -0.68
N PRO A 96 -1.11 -21.59 0.32
CA PRO A 96 -2.03 -22.67 0.62
C PRO A 96 -3.36 -22.08 1.09
N PHE A 97 -4.37 -22.12 0.23
CA PHE A 97 -5.71 -21.66 0.56
C PHE A 97 -6.57 -22.84 1.00
N SER A 98 -7.17 -22.73 2.19
CA SER A 98 -8.29 -23.57 2.57
C SER A 98 -9.56 -22.75 2.40
N PRO A 99 -10.52 -23.15 1.56
CA PRO A 99 -11.82 -22.48 1.50
C PRO A 99 -12.47 -22.54 2.87
N THR A 100 -12.52 -21.42 3.58
CA THR A 100 -13.21 -21.30 4.86
C THR A 100 -14.57 -20.64 4.64
N ASP A 101 -15.57 -21.11 5.39
CA ASP A 101 -16.91 -20.51 5.38
C ASP A 101 -16.88 -19.03 5.80
N ARG A 102 -15.82 -18.59 6.49
CA ARG A 102 -15.60 -17.24 7.03
C ARG A 102 -15.80 -16.14 6.00
N TYR A 103 -15.34 -16.31 4.76
CA TYR A 103 -15.38 -15.25 3.74
C TYR A 103 -16.58 -15.36 2.80
N THR A 104 -17.35 -16.44 2.85
CA THR A 104 -18.39 -16.78 1.86
C THR A 104 -19.49 -15.73 1.77
N TYR A 105 -19.78 -15.02 2.87
CA TYR A 105 -20.78 -13.94 2.88
C TYR A 105 -20.42 -12.76 1.97
N MET A 106 -19.14 -12.61 1.57
CA MET A 106 -18.68 -11.58 0.65
C MET A 106 -18.92 -11.95 -0.82
N ASN A 107 -19.10 -13.24 -1.14
CA ASN A 107 -19.43 -13.74 -2.48
C ASN A 107 -20.96 -13.79 -2.72
N LYS A 108 -21.71 -12.83 -2.17
CA LYS A 108 -23.16 -12.78 -2.42
C LYS A 108 -23.43 -12.11 -3.77
N PRO A 109 -24.16 -12.77 -4.69
CA PRO A 109 -24.56 -12.14 -5.94
C PRO A 109 -25.33 -10.86 -5.65
N SER A 110 -25.06 -9.80 -6.42
CA SER A 110 -25.95 -8.65 -6.40
C SER A 110 -27.30 -9.05 -6.98
N GLU A 111 -28.38 -8.74 -6.26
CA GLU A 111 -29.75 -8.91 -6.77
C GLU A 111 -30.10 -7.89 -7.88
N SER A 112 -29.24 -6.88 -8.10
CA SER A 112 -29.41 -5.88 -9.15
C SER A 112 -29.02 -6.42 -10.52
N ALA A 113 -29.84 -6.13 -11.53
CA ALA A 113 -29.52 -6.39 -12.94
C ALA A 113 -28.29 -5.62 -13.44
N ALA A 114 -27.93 -4.51 -12.77
CA ALA A 114 -26.71 -3.74 -13.00
C ALA A 114 -25.96 -3.61 -11.66
N PRO A 115 -25.13 -4.60 -11.28
CA PRO A 115 -24.33 -4.52 -10.06
C PRO A 115 -23.36 -3.35 -10.17
N LYS A 116 -23.36 -2.48 -9.17
CA LYS A 116 -22.30 -1.51 -8.98
C LYS A 116 -21.15 -2.18 -8.23
N PRO A 117 -19.88 -2.06 -8.67
CA PRO A 117 -18.77 -2.68 -7.97
C PRO A 117 -18.71 -2.22 -6.51
N LYS A 118 -18.52 -3.19 -5.60
CA LYS A 118 -18.30 -2.98 -4.16
C LYS A 118 -16.83 -3.03 -3.78
N TYR A 119 -15.98 -3.58 -4.63
CA TYR A 119 -14.55 -3.75 -4.37
C TYR A 119 -13.74 -3.05 -5.46
N PHE A 120 -12.94 -2.07 -5.07
CA PHE A 120 -12.08 -1.30 -5.98
C PHE A 120 -10.62 -1.57 -5.62
N PHE A 121 -9.92 -2.34 -6.43
CA PHE A 121 -8.50 -2.61 -6.27
C PHE A 121 -7.69 -1.49 -6.92
N ALA A 122 -6.71 -0.93 -6.20
CA ALA A 122 -5.89 0.18 -6.66
C ALA A 122 -4.40 -0.10 -6.41
N LEU A 123 -3.56 0.13 -7.42
CA LEU A 123 -2.11 -0.05 -7.33
C LEU A 123 -1.37 1.02 -8.13
N ASP A 124 -0.26 1.50 -7.57
CA ASP A 124 0.79 2.23 -8.30
C ASP A 124 2.00 1.30 -8.39
N LEU A 125 2.44 0.94 -9.61
CA LEU A 125 3.49 -0.05 -9.81
C LEU A 125 4.68 0.55 -10.58
N HIS A 126 5.87 0.02 -10.30
CA HIS A 126 7.10 0.39 -11.00
C HIS A 126 8.15 -0.71 -10.84
N ASN A 127 8.71 -1.22 -11.95
CA ASN A 127 9.80 -2.20 -11.97
C ASN A 127 9.58 -3.43 -11.07
N CYS A 128 8.41 -4.06 -11.18
CA CYS A 128 8.00 -5.18 -10.33
C CYS A 128 7.54 -6.41 -11.13
N VAL A 129 7.99 -6.59 -12.38
CA VAL A 129 7.50 -7.63 -13.30
C VAL A 129 7.54 -9.03 -12.68
N LYS A 130 8.60 -9.31 -11.90
CA LYS A 130 8.83 -10.60 -11.23
C LYS A 130 7.77 -10.92 -10.17
N LEU A 131 7.15 -9.89 -9.59
CA LEU A 131 6.16 -10.02 -8.54
C LEU A 131 4.73 -10.15 -9.08
N LEU A 132 4.49 -9.71 -10.33
CA LEU A 132 3.15 -9.73 -10.93
C LEU A 132 2.46 -11.10 -10.88
N PRO A 133 3.14 -12.25 -11.13
CA PRO A 133 2.54 -13.57 -10.98
C PRO A 133 1.96 -13.86 -9.60
N ARG A 134 2.51 -13.29 -8.52
CA ARG A 134 1.99 -13.43 -7.15
C ARG A 134 0.99 -12.33 -6.83
N LEU A 135 1.38 -11.06 -7.03
CA LEU A 135 0.58 -9.89 -6.66
C LEU A 135 -0.73 -9.82 -7.44
N ILE A 136 -0.66 -9.68 -8.77
CA ILE A 136 -1.84 -9.56 -9.62
C ILE A 136 -2.57 -10.90 -9.68
N GLY A 137 -1.83 -12.02 -9.68
CA GLY A 137 -2.44 -13.36 -9.58
C GLY A 137 -3.39 -13.49 -8.37
N SER A 138 -2.93 -13.08 -7.18
CA SER A 138 -3.75 -13.14 -5.96
C SER A 138 -4.92 -12.15 -5.97
N ILE A 139 -4.77 -10.99 -6.61
CA ILE A 139 -5.87 -10.06 -6.86
C ILE A 139 -6.92 -10.69 -7.79
N VAL A 140 -6.50 -11.34 -8.88
CA VAL A 140 -7.40 -12.03 -9.81
C VAL A 140 -8.13 -13.19 -9.12
N GLU A 141 -7.43 -13.98 -8.31
CA GLU A 141 -8.05 -15.02 -7.47
C GLU A 141 -9.10 -14.43 -6.52
N THR A 142 -8.77 -13.32 -5.85
CA THR A 142 -9.71 -12.61 -4.97
C THR A 142 -10.93 -12.09 -5.75
N ILE A 143 -10.72 -11.49 -6.93
CA ILE A 143 -11.82 -10.98 -7.76
C ILE A 143 -12.73 -12.12 -8.24
N ARG A 144 -12.18 -13.27 -8.61
CA ARG A 144 -12.96 -14.47 -8.96
C ARG A 144 -13.82 -14.93 -7.78
N PHE A 145 -13.29 -14.86 -6.57
CA PHE A 145 -14.04 -15.20 -5.35
C PHE A 145 -15.13 -14.17 -5.01
N LEU A 146 -14.85 -12.87 -5.12
CA LEU A 146 -15.81 -11.81 -4.79
C LEU A 146 -16.86 -11.57 -5.90
N GLY A 147 -16.67 -12.18 -7.06
CA GLY A 147 -17.46 -11.99 -8.26
C GLY A 147 -16.90 -10.88 -9.16
N PRO A 148 -16.44 -11.19 -10.40
CA PRO A 148 -15.79 -10.20 -11.27
C PRO A 148 -16.57 -8.91 -11.53
N ARG A 149 -17.90 -9.01 -11.70
CA ARG A 149 -18.79 -7.85 -11.92
C ARG A 149 -18.97 -6.97 -10.68
N ASN A 150 -18.56 -7.45 -9.51
CA ASN A 150 -18.60 -6.71 -8.26
C ASN A 150 -17.27 -5.98 -7.98
N CYS A 151 -16.31 -6.08 -8.90
CA CYS A 151 -14.95 -5.60 -8.72
C CYS A 151 -14.54 -4.64 -9.85
N ALA A 152 -13.68 -3.69 -9.50
CA ALA A 152 -12.87 -2.93 -10.45
C ALA A 152 -11.40 -3.05 -10.06
N LEU A 153 -10.51 -3.08 -11.05
CA LEU A 153 -9.06 -3.07 -10.85
C LEU A 153 -8.48 -1.87 -11.58
N SER A 154 -7.83 -0.98 -10.82
CA SER A 154 -7.18 0.22 -11.31
C SER A 154 -5.69 0.15 -11.04
N VAL A 155 -4.88 0.30 -12.08
CA VAL A 155 -3.41 0.24 -12.00
C VAL A 155 -2.80 1.44 -12.71
N VAL A 156 -1.86 2.09 -12.05
CA VAL A 156 -1.02 3.15 -12.62
C VAL A 156 0.40 2.62 -12.78
N GLU A 157 0.94 2.70 -13.99
CA GLU A 157 2.31 2.34 -14.33
C GLU A 157 2.69 3.09 -15.61
N GLY A 158 3.91 3.63 -15.75
CA GLY A 158 4.35 4.15 -17.05
C GLY A 158 5.84 4.37 -17.24
N ARG A 159 6.69 3.90 -16.31
CA ARG A 159 8.14 4.20 -16.31
C ARG A 159 9.00 2.96 -16.17
N SER A 160 8.41 1.78 -16.14
CA SER A 160 9.16 0.54 -15.93
C SER A 160 10.05 0.21 -17.12
N VAL A 161 11.17 -0.43 -16.83
CA VAL A 161 12.19 -0.86 -17.81
C VAL A 161 12.42 -2.37 -17.77
N ASP A 162 11.55 -3.11 -17.08
CA ASP A 162 11.68 -4.55 -16.82
C ASP A 162 10.57 -5.41 -17.46
N GLY A 163 9.58 -4.79 -18.12
CA GLY A 163 8.42 -5.47 -18.68
C GLY A 163 7.12 -5.32 -17.89
N THR A 164 7.14 -4.63 -16.75
CA THR A 164 5.93 -4.41 -15.92
C THR A 164 4.81 -3.76 -16.73
N PHE A 165 5.11 -2.70 -17.49
CA PHE A 165 4.15 -1.99 -18.34
C PHE A 165 3.48 -2.93 -19.34
N GLU A 166 4.29 -3.67 -20.10
CA GLU A 166 3.83 -4.54 -21.18
C GLU A 166 2.94 -5.66 -20.66
N VAL A 167 3.30 -6.27 -19.53
CA VAL A 167 2.47 -7.32 -18.90
C VAL A 167 1.12 -6.74 -18.48
N LEU A 168 1.09 -5.60 -17.78
CA LEU A 168 -0.16 -4.97 -17.32
C LEU A 168 -1.04 -4.49 -18.49
N LYS A 169 -0.43 -4.02 -19.57
CA LYS A 169 -1.12 -3.62 -20.79
C LYS A 169 -1.81 -4.81 -21.47
N GLU A 170 -1.07 -5.89 -21.72
CA GLU A 170 -1.57 -7.08 -22.43
C GLU A 170 -2.56 -7.89 -21.58
N LEU A 171 -2.53 -7.74 -20.25
CA LEU A 171 -3.47 -8.40 -19.35
C LEU A 171 -4.93 -7.93 -19.51
N ARG A 172 -5.17 -6.79 -20.18
CA ARG A 172 -6.50 -6.20 -20.36
C ARG A 172 -7.52 -7.19 -20.91
N ASN A 173 -7.19 -7.88 -22.00
CA ASN A 173 -8.12 -8.78 -22.68
C ASN A 173 -8.59 -9.92 -21.76
N GLU A 174 -7.69 -10.46 -20.94
CA GLU A 174 -8.00 -11.51 -19.98
C GLU A 174 -8.91 -11.00 -18.86
N LEU A 175 -8.60 -9.83 -18.28
CA LEU A 175 -9.39 -9.27 -17.18
C LEU A 175 -10.79 -8.85 -17.64
N GLU A 176 -10.88 -8.16 -18.78
CA GLU A 176 -12.17 -7.75 -19.36
C GLU A 176 -12.97 -8.96 -19.83
N GLY A 177 -12.32 -10.01 -20.34
CA GLY A 177 -12.95 -11.30 -20.67
C GLY A 177 -13.56 -12.00 -19.45
N LEU A 178 -12.99 -11.81 -18.25
CA LEU A 178 -13.59 -12.25 -16.98
C LEU A 178 -14.75 -11.34 -16.51
N GLY A 179 -15.01 -10.23 -17.18
CA GLY A 179 -16.00 -9.23 -16.79
C GLY A 179 -15.52 -8.27 -15.69
N ILE A 180 -14.21 -8.14 -15.51
CA ILE A 180 -13.59 -7.21 -14.56
C ILE A 180 -13.52 -5.83 -15.23
N ARG A 181 -13.90 -4.78 -14.50
CA ARG A 181 -13.65 -3.41 -14.95
C ARG A 181 -12.17 -3.09 -14.75
N TYR A 182 -11.38 -3.13 -15.83
CA TYR A 182 -9.94 -2.85 -15.77
C TYR A 182 -9.58 -1.44 -16.25
N ILE A 183 -9.10 -0.63 -15.31
CA ILE A 183 -8.61 0.73 -15.53
C ILE A 183 -7.08 0.66 -15.49
N PHE A 184 -6.43 0.98 -16.61
CA PHE A 184 -4.98 1.00 -16.70
C PHE A 184 -4.54 2.35 -17.24
N GLN A 185 -3.73 3.05 -16.46
CA GLN A 185 -3.30 4.41 -16.76
C GLN A 185 -1.77 4.48 -16.79
N SER A 186 -1.25 5.22 -17.78
CA SER A 186 0.17 5.51 -17.88
C SER A 186 0.52 6.86 -17.27
N SER A 187 1.63 6.92 -16.53
CA SER A 187 2.15 8.16 -15.95
C SER A 187 3.68 8.20 -16.01
N ASP A 188 4.23 9.37 -16.33
CA ASP A 188 5.67 9.68 -16.31
C ASP A 188 6.10 10.39 -15.00
N ILE A 189 5.20 10.52 -14.02
CA ILE A 189 5.52 11.08 -12.71
C ILE A 189 6.61 10.22 -12.05
N ASN A 190 7.71 10.88 -11.69
CA ASN A 190 8.85 10.26 -11.02
C ASN A 190 9.08 10.93 -9.65
N PRO A 191 8.68 10.27 -8.55
CA PRO A 191 8.89 10.80 -7.19
C PRO A 191 10.36 11.00 -6.80
N HIS A 192 11.29 10.42 -7.58
CA HIS A 192 12.74 10.54 -7.37
C HIS A 192 13.40 11.51 -8.35
N ALA A 193 12.64 12.20 -9.21
CA ALA A 193 13.20 13.19 -10.12
C ALA A 193 13.76 14.41 -9.35
N LYS A 194 14.88 14.93 -9.83
CA LYS A 194 15.54 16.10 -9.22
C LYS A 194 14.60 17.30 -9.21
N GLY A 195 14.45 17.95 -8.05
CA GLY A 195 13.60 19.13 -7.88
C GLY A 195 12.10 18.82 -7.73
N THR A 196 11.72 17.54 -7.65
CA THR A 196 10.34 17.12 -7.39
C THR A 196 10.09 17.01 -5.90
N ASP A 197 8.92 17.49 -5.43
CA ASP A 197 8.43 17.14 -4.09
C ASP A 197 7.95 15.69 -4.13
N ARG A 198 8.74 14.80 -3.51
CA ARG A 198 8.48 13.36 -3.51
C ARG A 198 7.07 13.02 -3.02
N ILE A 199 6.58 13.70 -1.98
CA ILE A 199 5.27 13.38 -1.38
C ILE A 199 4.13 13.90 -2.24
N GLU A 200 4.32 15.05 -2.88
CA GLU A 200 3.37 15.54 -3.89
C GLU A 200 3.23 14.56 -5.05
N ALA A 201 4.35 14.12 -5.60
CA ALA A 201 4.38 13.16 -6.70
C ALA A 201 3.74 11.80 -6.35
N LEU A 202 4.01 11.29 -5.13
CA LEU A 202 3.36 10.06 -4.65
C LEU A 202 1.86 10.24 -4.44
N ALA A 203 1.44 11.38 -3.88
CA ALA A 203 0.02 11.70 -3.74
C ALA A 203 -0.69 11.81 -5.10
N GLU A 204 -0.04 12.41 -6.10
CA GLU A 204 -0.56 12.47 -7.47
C GLU A 204 -0.74 11.08 -8.08
N LEU A 205 0.26 10.19 -7.97
CA LEU A 205 0.16 8.80 -8.44
C LEU A 205 -1.00 8.06 -7.76
N ARG A 206 -1.12 8.13 -6.44
CA ARG A 206 -2.23 7.48 -5.73
C ARG A 206 -3.59 8.02 -6.14
N ASN A 207 -3.69 9.34 -6.34
CA ASN A 207 -4.91 9.97 -6.87
C ASN A 207 -5.23 9.50 -8.29
N LEU A 208 -4.22 9.25 -9.15
CA LEU A 208 -4.43 8.64 -10.46
C LEU A 208 -4.99 7.22 -10.31
N ALA A 209 -4.52 6.41 -9.36
CA ALA A 209 -5.02 5.04 -9.15
C ALA A 209 -6.49 5.01 -8.68
N ILE A 210 -6.93 6.02 -7.92
CA ILE A 210 -8.34 6.13 -7.47
C ILE A 210 -9.18 7.08 -8.33
N LYS A 211 -8.65 7.58 -9.45
CA LYS A 211 -9.30 8.63 -10.26
C LYS A 211 -10.69 8.23 -10.73
N ASP A 212 -10.87 7.00 -11.22
CA ASP A 212 -12.16 6.56 -11.75
C ASP A 212 -13.26 6.54 -10.68
N ILE A 213 -12.97 6.12 -9.45
CA ILE A 213 -13.97 6.14 -8.36
C ILE A 213 -14.22 7.56 -7.84
N LEU A 214 -13.23 8.44 -7.93
CA LEU A 214 -13.37 9.86 -7.57
C LEU A 214 -14.27 10.60 -8.57
N GLU A 215 -14.03 10.43 -9.88
CA GLU A 215 -14.75 11.15 -10.93
C GLU A 215 -16.08 10.49 -11.31
N ASN A 216 -16.17 9.16 -11.19
CA ASN A 216 -17.34 8.37 -11.60
C ASN A 216 -18.00 7.64 -10.43
N SER A 217 -18.07 8.28 -9.25
CA SER A 217 -18.58 7.69 -8.01
C SER A 217 -19.98 7.06 -8.15
N ALA A 218 -20.85 7.61 -9.01
CA ALA A 218 -22.18 7.06 -9.29
C ALA A 218 -22.17 5.63 -9.87
N LEU A 219 -21.06 5.17 -10.44
CA LEU A 219 -20.90 3.83 -11.00
C LEU A 219 -20.57 2.78 -9.92
N TYR A 220 -20.26 3.21 -8.70
CA TYR A 220 -19.82 2.36 -7.59
C TYR A 220 -20.90 2.27 -6.51
N ALA A 221 -20.83 1.21 -5.69
CA ALA A 221 -21.72 1.07 -4.55
C ALA A 221 -21.39 2.13 -3.48
N GLN A 222 -22.37 2.57 -2.69
CA GLN A 222 -22.13 3.56 -1.64
C GLN A 222 -21.20 3.04 -0.52
N ASP A 223 -21.21 1.73 -0.30
CA ASP A 223 -20.39 1.01 0.67
C ASP A 223 -19.11 0.42 0.05
N THR A 224 -18.67 0.94 -1.11
CA THR A 224 -17.47 0.46 -1.79
C THR A 224 -16.25 0.46 -0.86
N THR A 225 -15.51 -0.64 -0.88
CA THR A 225 -14.21 -0.79 -0.24
C THR A 225 -13.13 -0.61 -1.29
N ILE A 226 -12.20 0.32 -1.05
CA ILE A 226 -10.97 0.42 -1.83
C ILE A 226 -9.93 -0.49 -1.16
N ILE A 227 -9.32 -1.36 -1.94
CA ILE A 227 -8.18 -2.19 -1.56
C ILE A 227 -6.97 -1.62 -2.28
N PHE A 228 -6.11 -0.92 -1.55
CA PHE A 228 -4.91 -0.32 -2.12
C PHE A 228 -3.69 -1.13 -1.72
N SER A 229 -2.97 -1.65 -2.71
CA SER A 229 -1.77 -2.45 -2.51
C SER A 229 -0.54 -1.76 -3.10
N ASN A 230 0.56 -1.82 -2.37
CA ASN A 230 1.91 -1.64 -2.90
C ASN A 230 2.33 -2.89 -3.71
N ASP A 231 3.55 -2.89 -4.21
CA ASP A 231 4.22 -4.01 -4.87
C ASP A 231 4.73 -5.06 -3.87
N ILE A 232 3.80 -5.80 -3.26
CA ILE A 232 4.09 -6.84 -2.25
C ILE A 232 3.74 -8.26 -2.71
N ALA A 233 4.40 -9.27 -2.12
CA ALA A 233 3.98 -10.66 -2.23
C ALA A 233 2.86 -10.93 -1.23
N VAL A 234 1.63 -11.05 -1.74
CA VAL A 234 0.40 -11.20 -0.96
C VAL A 234 -0.36 -12.44 -1.42
N CYS A 235 -1.11 -13.09 -0.52
CA CYS A 235 -2.03 -14.18 -0.84
C CYS A 235 -3.47 -13.68 -0.96
N MET A 236 -4.32 -14.40 -1.70
CA MET A 236 -5.76 -14.09 -1.78
C MET A 236 -6.41 -13.99 -0.39
N GLU A 237 -6.08 -14.90 0.53
CA GLU A 237 -6.64 -14.89 1.89
C GLU A 237 -6.25 -13.64 2.69
N ASP A 238 -5.04 -13.12 2.49
CA ASP A 238 -4.59 -11.89 3.15
C ASP A 238 -5.50 -10.72 2.77
N ILE A 239 -5.86 -10.63 1.49
CA ILE A 239 -6.77 -9.60 0.97
C ILE A 239 -8.18 -9.79 1.52
N LEU A 240 -8.69 -11.03 1.50
CA LEU A 240 -10.02 -11.34 2.01
C LEU A 240 -10.15 -11.04 3.51
N GLU A 241 -9.12 -11.35 4.31
CA GLU A 241 -9.15 -11.09 5.75
C GLU A 241 -9.14 -9.58 6.07
N LEU A 242 -8.42 -8.75 5.31
CA LEU A 242 -8.50 -7.30 5.46
C LEU A 242 -9.91 -6.78 5.17
N ILE A 243 -10.51 -7.20 4.06
CA ILE A 243 -11.90 -6.83 3.72
C ILE A 243 -12.88 -7.34 4.80
N HIS A 244 -12.68 -8.57 5.27
CA HIS A 244 -13.48 -9.19 6.31
C HIS A 244 -13.43 -8.39 7.59
N GLN A 245 -12.23 -8.12 8.12
CA GLN A 245 -12.06 -7.37 9.36
C GLN A 245 -12.58 -5.94 9.24
N ARG A 246 -12.44 -5.29 8.07
CA ARG A 246 -13.08 -3.99 7.86
C ARG A 246 -14.58 -4.05 8.08
N ASN A 247 -15.24 -5.02 7.46
CA ASN A 247 -16.69 -5.20 7.57
C ASN A 247 -17.11 -5.65 8.97
N ALA A 248 -16.46 -6.68 9.51
CA ALA A 248 -16.76 -7.26 10.81
C ALA A 248 -16.56 -6.24 11.93
N GLN A 249 -15.49 -5.45 11.92
CA GLN A 249 -15.22 -4.44 12.94
C GLN A 249 -16.00 -3.14 12.73
N SER A 250 -16.70 -3.00 11.59
CA SER A 250 -17.23 -1.72 11.10
C SER A 250 -16.14 -0.64 11.11
N ALA A 251 -14.95 -1.03 10.65
CA ALA A 251 -13.79 -0.16 10.54
C ALA A 251 -13.88 0.69 9.27
N ASP A 252 -13.30 1.88 9.34
CA ASP A 252 -13.15 2.76 8.21
C ASP A 252 -11.97 2.33 7.34
N MET A 253 -10.91 1.79 7.96
CA MET A 253 -9.68 1.33 7.32
C MET A 253 -9.04 0.18 8.11
N THR A 254 -8.51 -0.81 7.40
CA THR A 254 -7.74 -1.93 7.97
C THR A 254 -6.46 -2.16 7.18
N CYS A 255 -5.32 -2.27 7.85
CA CYS A 255 -4.02 -2.51 7.23
C CYS A 255 -3.39 -3.84 7.69
N ALA A 256 -2.53 -4.40 6.84
CA ALA A 256 -1.71 -5.56 7.20
C ALA A 256 -0.58 -5.20 8.20
N MET A 257 0.23 -6.19 8.57
CA MET A 257 1.56 -6.03 9.13
C MET A 257 2.61 -6.15 8.02
N ASP A 258 3.43 -5.11 7.89
CA ASP A 258 4.43 -4.99 6.83
C ASP A 258 5.83 -5.21 7.37
N TRP A 259 6.56 -6.12 6.75
CA TRP A 259 7.86 -6.56 7.21
C TRP A 259 8.93 -6.40 6.14
N THR A 260 10.16 -6.26 6.60
CA THR A 260 11.36 -6.35 5.77
C THR A 260 12.48 -7.03 6.57
N TYR A 261 13.59 -7.35 5.91
CA TYR A 261 14.81 -7.85 6.55
C TYR A 261 15.95 -6.84 6.38
N VAL A 262 16.05 -5.89 7.32
CA VAL A 262 17.22 -4.99 7.44
C VAL A 262 18.40 -5.64 8.17
N GLY A 263 18.18 -6.83 8.74
CA GLY A 263 19.17 -7.66 9.43
C GLY A 263 18.70 -9.12 9.49
N GLU A 264 19.19 -9.88 10.46
CA GLU A 264 18.83 -11.31 10.63
C GLU A 264 17.34 -11.50 11.01
N ASN A 265 16.80 -10.58 11.82
CA ASN A 265 15.41 -10.61 12.27
C ASN A 265 14.52 -9.70 11.44
N PRO A 266 13.24 -10.06 11.22
CA PRO A 266 12.31 -9.22 10.49
C PRO A 266 12.03 -7.93 11.28
N THR A 267 11.92 -6.82 10.56
CA THR A 267 11.64 -5.50 11.10
C THR A 267 10.37 -4.96 10.48
N PHE A 268 9.52 -4.32 11.30
CA PHE A 268 8.33 -3.63 10.79
C PHE A 268 8.77 -2.46 9.88
N TYR A 269 8.40 -2.52 8.59
CA TYR A 269 8.95 -1.63 7.57
C TYR A 269 8.36 -0.22 7.62
N ASP A 270 7.03 -0.11 7.70
CA ASP A 270 6.29 1.14 7.47
C ASP A 270 6.24 2.07 8.70
N VAL A 271 7.31 2.08 9.51
CA VAL A 271 7.38 2.82 10.78
C VAL A 271 7.25 4.33 10.61
N TRP A 272 7.63 4.87 9.44
CA TRP A 272 7.48 6.30 9.17
C TRP A 272 6.00 6.73 9.11
N ILE A 273 5.13 5.86 8.58
CA ILE A 273 3.70 6.08 8.39
C ILE A 273 2.89 5.66 9.63
N ALA A 274 3.24 4.53 10.24
CA ALA A 274 2.43 3.90 11.26
C ALA A 274 2.45 4.66 12.59
N ARG A 275 1.29 4.94 13.18
CA ARG A 275 1.16 5.53 14.52
C ARG A 275 0.10 4.81 15.34
N GLY A 276 0.46 4.38 16.55
CA GLY A 276 -0.49 3.78 17.50
C GLY A 276 -1.44 4.80 18.10
N MET A 277 -2.35 4.37 18.98
CA MET A 277 -3.25 5.27 19.73
C MET A 277 -2.55 6.07 20.83
N THR A 278 -1.27 5.79 21.10
CA THR A 278 -0.40 6.69 21.87
C THR A 278 0.10 7.89 21.05
N GLY A 279 -0.13 7.88 19.74
CA GLY A 279 0.40 8.84 18.78
C GLY A 279 1.88 8.61 18.44
N ASP A 280 2.54 7.60 19.01
CA ASP A 280 3.93 7.23 18.72
C ASP A 280 4.01 6.22 17.55
N SER A 281 5.20 6.01 17.01
CA SER A 281 5.53 4.95 16.05
C SER A 281 5.30 3.55 16.65
N PHE A 282 5.31 2.50 15.83
CA PHE A 282 5.09 1.12 16.30
C PHE A 282 6.27 0.52 17.08
N PHE A 283 7.48 1.03 16.90
CA PHE A 283 8.62 0.79 17.82
C PHE A 283 9.35 2.09 18.13
N ASN A 284 10.13 2.08 19.21
CA ASN A 284 10.88 3.26 19.64
C ASN A 284 12.02 3.54 18.68
N ILE A 285 12.11 4.78 18.20
CA ILE A 285 13.23 5.24 17.40
C ILE A 285 14.05 6.20 18.27
N PRO A 286 15.27 5.81 18.70
CA PRO A 286 16.15 6.62 19.53
C PRO A 286 16.62 7.91 18.81
N PRO A 287 17.19 8.88 19.56
CA PRO A 287 17.61 10.17 19.00
C PRO A 287 18.65 10.11 17.89
N ASP A 288 19.43 9.02 17.81
CA ASP A 288 20.39 8.77 16.73
C ASP A 288 19.74 8.23 15.45
N GLY A 289 18.42 8.00 15.47
CA GLY A 289 17.64 7.51 14.33
C GLY A 289 17.80 6.02 14.05
N SER A 290 18.49 5.27 14.92
CA SER A 290 18.71 3.83 14.73
C SER A 290 17.42 3.02 14.84
N TRP A 291 17.43 1.77 14.39
CA TRP A 291 16.31 0.85 14.51
C TRP A 291 16.57 -0.23 15.56
N ASP A 292 17.43 0.05 16.55
CA ASP A 292 17.89 -0.94 17.54
C ASP A 292 16.78 -1.50 18.44
N TYR A 293 15.64 -0.79 18.51
CA TYR A 293 14.45 -1.23 19.25
C TYR A 293 13.32 -1.73 18.35
N ALA A 294 13.59 -2.01 17.07
CA ALA A 294 12.59 -2.50 16.10
C ALA A 294 11.88 -3.80 16.53
N TRP A 295 12.53 -4.61 17.37
CA TRP A 295 11.96 -5.83 17.93
C TRP A 295 10.89 -5.56 19.01
N ASN A 296 10.91 -4.40 19.65
CA ASN A 296 10.05 -4.05 20.78
C ASN A 296 8.79 -3.29 20.31
N LEU A 297 7.97 -3.96 19.50
CA LEU A 297 6.75 -3.39 18.97
C LEU A 297 5.73 -3.09 20.08
N PHE A 298 5.08 -1.93 19.97
CA PHE A 298 4.04 -1.43 20.86
C PHE A 298 4.45 -1.34 22.34
N TRP A 299 5.75 -1.12 22.61
CA TRP A 299 6.34 -1.04 23.95
C TRP A 299 5.66 -0.07 24.92
N ASN A 300 4.99 0.96 24.41
CA ASN A 300 4.30 1.98 25.18
C ASN A 300 2.76 1.84 25.16
N ASP A 301 2.23 0.77 24.59
CA ASP A 301 0.79 0.51 24.45
C ASP A 301 0.48 -0.96 24.77
N ALA A 302 0.20 -1.25 26.04
CA ALA A 302 -0.06 -2.62 26.50
C ALA A 302 -1.28 -3.27 25.81
N LYS A 303 -2.29 -2.47 25.42
CA LYS A 303 -3.48 -2.95 24.72
C LYS A 303 -3.11 -3.37 23.29
N ALA A 304 -2.45 -2.51 22.54
CA ALA A 304 -1.98 -2.83 21.19
C ALA A 304 -0.99 -4.00 21.21
N GLN A 305 -0.06 -4.02 22.17
CA GLN A 305 0.91 -5.10 22.31
C GLN A 305 0.24 -6.46 22.56
N SER A 306 -0.72 -6.53 23.49
CA SER A 306 -1.44 -7.78 23.79
C SER A 306 -2.24 -8.28 22.59
N HIS A 307 -2.90 -7.38 21.86
CA HIS A 307 -3.64 -7.71 20.65
C HIS A 307 -2.70 -8.20 19.54
N TRP A 308 -1.61 -7.48 19.29
CA TRP A 308 -0.60 -7.86 18.31
C TRP A 308 -0.01 -9.25 18.58
N GLN A 309 0.40 -9.53 19.83
CA GLN A 309 0.95 -10.83 20.22
C GLN A 309 -0.05 -11.99 20.06
N SER A 310 -1.35 -11.68 20.15
CA SER A 310 -2.43 -12.66 20.02
C SER A 310 -3.04 -12.69 18.62
N PHE A 311 -2.43 -12.01 17.64
CA PHE A 311 -2.92 -11.88 16.26
C PHE A 311 -4.33 -11.26 16.13
N LYS A 312 -4.71 -10.42 17.09
CA LYS A 312 -6.03 -9.79 17.17
C LYS A 312 -5.97 -8.38 16.58
N PRO A 313 -6.98 -7.95 15.81
CA PRO A 313 -7.07 -6.58 15.32
C PRO A 313 -7.04 -5.54 16.45
N PHE A 314 -6.39 -4.41 16.22
CA PHE A 314 -6.33 -3.29 17.17
C PHE A 314 -6.34 -1.94 16.47
N GLN A 315 -6.90 -0.93 17.15
CA GLN A 315 -7.02 0.43 16.63
C GLN A 315 -5.68 1.14 16.62
N VAL A 316 -5.46 1.98 15.60
CA VAL A 316 -4.28 2.82 15.43
C VAL A 316 -4.70 4.21 14.92
N PHE A 317 -3.81 5.20 15.06
CA PHE A 317 -4.02 6.50 14.44
C PHE A 317 -3.79 6.45 12.92
N SER A 318 -2.73 5.78 12.47
CA SER A 318 -2.42 5.64 11.05
C SER A 318 -1.69 4.33 10.74
N CYS A 319 -1.97 3.76 9.56
CA CYS A 319 -1.24 2.64 8.97
C CYS A 319 -1.41 2.66 7.44
N TRP A 320 -0.52 2.00 6.72
CA TRP A 320 -0.69 1.68 5.29
C TRP A 320 -0.16 0.28 5.01
N ASN A 321 1.05 0.01 5.48
CA ASN A 321 1.62 -1.30 5.77
C ASN A 321 1.52 -2.27 4.59
N GLY A 322 2.02 -1.87 3.43
CA GLY A 322 2.02 -2.70 2.21
C GLY A 322 0.66 -2.79 1.52
N ILE A 323 -0.41 -3.13 2.24
CA ILE A 323 -1.77 -3.23 1.72
C ILE A 323 -2.82 -2.83 2.77
N THR A 324 -3.83 -2.10 2.31
CA THR A 324 -4.93 -1.61 3.14
C THR A 324 -6.27 -1.73 2.44
N ALA A 325 -7.33 -1.94 3.22
CA ALA A 325 -8.71 -1.90 2.78
C ALA A 325 -9.45 -0.78 3.53
N PHE A 326 -10.06 0.17 2.82
CA PHE A 326 -10.75 1.31 3.45
C PHE A 326 -12.04 1.70 2.73
N THR A 327 -12.90 2.45 3.43
CA THR A 327 -14.15 2.97 2.84
C THR A 327 -13.86 3.98 1.75
N ALA A 328 -14.50 3.83 0.59
CA ALA A 328 -14.43 4.80 -0.49
C ALA A 328 -15.23 6.09 -0.22
N LYS A 329 -16.14 6.06 0.76
CA LYS A 329 -17.14 7.10 0.99
C LYS A 329 -16.58 8.53 1.07
N PRO A 330 -15.56 8.85 1.90
CA PRO A 330 -15.04 10.22 1.96
C PRO A 330 -14.35 10.67 0.66
N ILE A 331 -13.84 9.75 -0.17
CA ILE A 331 -13.32 10.07 -1.50
C ILE A 331 -14.47 10.33 -2.48
N MET A 332 -15.47 9.46 -2.49
CA MET A 332 -16.65 9.59 -3.36
C MET A 332 -17.47 10.85 -3.07
N GLU A 333 -17.45 11.33 -1.83
CA GLU A 333 -18.07 12.59 -1.38
C GLU A 333 -17.16 13.82 -1.62
N GLY A 334 -15.94 13.64 -2.15
CA GLY A 334 -14.99 14.72 -2.39
C GLY A 334 -14.42 15.37 -1.13
N LYS A 335 -14.52 14.70 0.02
CA LYS A 335 -14.04 15.23 1.32
C LYS A 335 -12.54 15.07 1.52
N ILE A 336 -11.97 13.98 0.98
CA ILE A 336 -10.54 13.68 1.10
C ILE A 336 -9.95 13.25 -0.25
N ARG A 337 -8.64 13.43 -0.38
CA ARG A 337 -7.80 12.92 -1.48
C ARG A 337 -6.38 12.76 -0.96
N PHE A 338 -5.53 12.02 -1.67
CA PHE A 338 -4.12 12.00 -1.31
C PHE A 338 -3.52 13.39 -1.55
N ARG A 339 -2.64 13.84 -0.65
CA ARG A 339 -2.03 15.17 -0.70
C ARG A 339 -0.68 15.20 -0.01
N LYS A 340 0.12 16.21 -0.33
CA LYS A 340 1.25 16.62 0.50
C LYS A 340 0.78 17.37 1.75
N HIS A 341 1.74 17.60 2.65
CA HIS A 341 1.54 18.41 3.85
C HIS A 341 1.13 19.86 3.49
N LEU A 342 0.28 20.45 4.32
CA LEU A 342 -0.07 21.87 4.26
C LEU A 342 1.02 22.75 4.90
N GLU A 343 0.99 24.06 4.65
CA GLU A 343 2.06 25.00 5.06
C GLU A 343 2.41 24.94 6.56
N LYS A 344 1.42 24.72 7.43
CA LYS A 344 1.60 24.65 8.89
C LYS A 344 1.60 23.22 9.42
N GLU A 345 1.55 22.23 8.55
CA GLU A 345 1.46 20.82 8.90
C GLU A 345 2.84 20.16 8.80
N CYS A 346 3.13 19.23 9.71
CA CYS A 346 4.32 18.41 9.60
C CYS A 346 4.48 17.72 8.24
N TYR A 347 5.66 17.84 7.64
CA TYR A 347 6.07 17.02 6.48
C TYR A 347 6.04 15.53 6.85
N GLN A 348 5.23 14.75 6.14
CA GLN A 348 5.02 13.32 6.36
C GLN A 348 4.60 12.65 5.05
N GLY A 349 4.70 11.33 4.99
CA GLY A 349 4.19 10.56 3.85
C GLY A 349 2.68 10.74 3.66
N GLU A 350 2.24 10.74 2.41
CA GLU A 350 0.86 10.91 1.99
C GLU A 350 -0.13 9.88 2.61
N PRO A 351 0.25 8.62 2.96
CA PRO A 351 -0.71 7.70 3.59
C PRO A 351 -1.02 8.10 5.03
N LYS A 352 -0.05 8.68 5.73
CA LYS A 352 -0.27 9.19 7.09
C LYS A 352 -1.15 10.45 7.07
N LEU A 353 -0.93 11.33 6.09
CA LEU A 353 -1.79 12.49 5.86
C LEU A 353 -3.21 12.06 5.48
N PHE A 354 -3.34 11.01 4.66
CA PHE A 354 -4.63 10.42 4.30
C PHE A 354 -5.38 9.90 5.53
N ALA A 355 -4.72 9.12 6.41
CA ALA A 355 -5.31 8.66 7.67
C ALA A 355 -5.75 9.83 8.57
N LYS A 356 -4.92 10.89 8.65
CA LYS A 356 -5.26 12.10 9.38
C LYS A 356 -6.50 12.81 8.80
N ASP A 357 -6.62 12.88 7.48
CA ASP A 357 -7.80 13.45 6.81
C ASP A 357 -9.05 12.58 7.02
N MET A 358 -8.90 11.25 7.09
CA MET A 358 -9.97 10.34 7.49
C MET A 358 -10.44 10.66 8.91
N TRP A 359 -9.53 10.76 9.89
CA TRP A 359 -9.86 11.17 11.26
C TRP A 359 -10.59 12.51 11.31
N TRP A 360 -10.08 13.52 10.61
CA TRP A 360 -10.68 14.86 10.54
C TRP A 360 -12.12 14.84 10.02
N ASN A 361 -12.42 13.93 9.09
CA ASN A 361 -13.74 13.78 8.49
C ASN A 361 -14.63 12.75 9.21
N GLY A 362 -14.24 12.29 10.40
CA GLY A 362 -15.03 11.36 11.23
C GLY A 362 -14.87 9.88 10.86
N TYR A 363 -13.86 9.52 10.09
CA TYR A 363 -13.53 8.16 9.65
C TYR A 363 -12.31 7.59 10.40
N GLY A 364 -12.32 7.72 11.73
CA GLY A 364 -11.19 7.39 12.61
C GLY A 364 -11.07 5.92 13.03
N LYS A 365 -11.96 5.02 12.60
CA LYS A 365 -11.87 3.60 12.95
C LYS A 365 -10.85 2.88 12.08
N ILE A 366 -9.58 3.18 12.32
CA ILE A 366 -8.43 2.64 11.59
C ILE A 366 -7.81 1.54 12.44
N ALA A 367 -7.61 0.35 11.87
CA ALA A 367 -7.04 -0.79 12.58
C ALA A 367 -5.93 -1.49 11.80
N VAL A 368 -5.04 -2.13 12.55
CA VAL A 368 -4.12 -3.13 12.01
C VAL A 368 -4.71 -4.51 12.24
N VAL A 369 -4.52 -5.41 11.27
CA VAL A 369 -4.94 -6.81 11.29
C VAL A 369 -3.70 -7.71 11.34
N PRO A 370 -3.24 -8.11 12.54
CA PRO A 370 -1.93 -8.74 12.69
C PRO A 370 -1.85 -10.18 12.19
N SER A 371 -2.98 -10.83 11.92
CA SER A 371 -3.05 -12.11 11.23
C SER A 371 -2.53 -12.02 9.78
N VAL A 372 -2.56 -10.83 9.17
CA VAL A 372 -2.09 -10.59 7.80
C VAL A 372 -0.68 -10.03 7.82
N ASN A 373 0.29 -10.83 7.38
CA ASN A 373 1.71 -10.46 7.36
C ASN A 373 2.24 -10.48 5.92
N VAL A 374 2.82 -9.37 5.45
CA VAL A 374 3.26 -9.16 4.06
C VAL A 374 4.73 -8.71 3.96
N GLU A 375 5.30 -8.82 2.76
CA GLU A 375 6.69 -8.47 2.43
C GLU A 375 6.80 -8.17 0.91
N TYR A 376 7.86 -7.48 0.47
CA TYR A 376 8.03 -6.94 -0.88
C TYR A 376 8.65 -7.91 -1.92
N SER A 377 8.90 -9.15 -1.55
CA SER A 377 9.46 -10.19 -2.43
C SER A 377 8.89 -11.57 -2.09
N ASP A 378 8.81 -12.46 -3.08
CA ASP A 378 8.34 -13.82 -2.82
C ASP A 378 9.23 -14.59 -1.83
N GLU A 379 10.55 -14.38 -1.88
CA GLU A 379 11.50 -15.07 -1.01
C GLU A 379 11.36 -14.63 0.45
N ALA A 380 11.41 -13.33 0.71
CA ALA A 380 11.31 -12.84 2.07
C ALA A 380 9.87 -12.92 2.61
N ALA A 381 8.84 -12.81 1.77
CA ALA A 381 7.47 -13.16 2.17
C ALA A 381 7.36 -14.61 2.62
N LYS A 382 7.99 -15.57 1.93
CA LYS A 382 8.02 -16.98 2.38
C LYS A 382 8.68 -17.13 3.75
N LYS A 383 9.76 -16.40 4.02
CA LYS A 383 10.39 -16.37 5.35
C LYS A 383 9.45 -15.77 6.40
N ILE A 384 8.77 -14.68 6.10
CA ILE A 384 7.77 -14.06 6.98
C ILE A 384 6.61 -15.00 7.27
N LYS A 385 6.01 -15.63 6.26
CA LYS A 385 4.91 -16.58 6.44
C LYS A 385 5.35 -17.81 7.26
N THR A 386 6.59 -18.27 7.09
CA THR A 386 7.15 -19.36 7.91
C THR A 386 7.32 -18.95 9.38
N LEU A 387 7.79 -17.72 9.63
CA LEU A 387 8.10 -17.24 10.97
C LEU A 387 6.87 -16.73 11.74
N LYS A 388 5.98 -16.01 11.05
CA LYS A 388 4.82 -15.34 11.64
C LYS A 388 3.53 -16.13 11.47
N GLY A 389 3.46 -17.01 10.48
CA GLY A 389 2.27 -17.77 10.13
C GLY A 389 1.56 -17.22 8.88
N TYR A 390 0.70 -18.05 8.33
CA TYR A 390 -0.28 -17.66 7.31
C TYR A 390 -1.57 -17.19 7.97
N THR A 391 -2.35 -16.38 7.28
CA THR A 391 -3.60 -15.81 7.79
C THR A 391 -4.54 -16.87 8.36
N TRP A 392 -4.82 -17.96 7.62
CA TRP A 392 -5.63 -19.09 8.11
C TRP A 392 -5.18 -19.64 9.47
N SER A 393 -3.86 -19.66 9.74
CA SER A 393 -3.33 -20.25 10.98
C SER A 393 -3.65 -19.42 12.22
N HIS A 394 -3.98 -18.14 12.03
CA HIS A 394 -4.35 -17.22 13.11
C HIS A 394 -5.87 -17.12 13.29
N VAL A 395 -6.63 -17.18 12.20
CA VAL A 395 -8.08 -16.93 12.24
C VAL A 395 -8.91 -18.20 12.48
N ALA A 396 -8.32 -19.40 12.38
CA ALA A 396 -9.05 -20.67 12.52
C ALA A 396 -9.80 -20.83 13.86
N ASN A 397 -9.31 -20.19 14.93
CA ASN A 397 -9.91 -20.22 16.27
C ASN A 397 -10.35 -18.84 16.76
N GLU A 398 -10.47 -17.85 15.87
CA GLU A 398 -10.94 -16.52 16.26
C GLU A 398 -12.44 -16.59 16.58
N GLU A 399 -12.83 -16.11 17.76
CA GLU A 399 -14.25 -16.00 18.13
C GLU A 399 -14.90 -14.87 17.29
N ASP A 400 -15.95 -15.20 16.53
CA ASP A 400 -16.66 -14.29 15.62
C ASP A 400 -17.20 -12.99 16.28
N ASN A 401 -17.28 -12.95 17.61
CA ASN A 401 -17.84 -11.85 18.38
C ASN A 401 -16.81 -10.80 18.83
N MET A 402 -15.51 -10.99 18.56
CA MET A 402 -14.49 -10.09 19.08
C MET A 402 -14.49 -8.76 18.33
N LYS A 403 -15.03 -7.71 18.95
CA LYS A 403 -15.06 -6.36 18.40
C LYS A 403 -14.01 -5.45 19.04
N ILE A 404 -13.36 -4.62 18.21
CA ILE A 404 -12.53 -3.52 18.70
C ILE A 404 -13.42 -2.55 19.47
N LYS A 405 -13.05 -2.28 20.73
CA LYS A 405 -13.60 -1.16 21.47
C LYS A 405 -12.94 0.13 20.99
N TRP A 406 -13.60 0.79 20.03
CA TRP A 406 -13.12 1.99 19.38
C TRP A 406 -13.05 3.19 20.34
N GLU A 407 -11.91 3.86 20.34
CA GLU A 407 -11.71 5.20 20.88
C GLU A 407 -12.09 6.20 19.80
N LEU A 408 -13.09 7.05 20.09
CA LEU A 408 -13.68 7.96 19.09
C LEU A 408 -12.84 9.22 18.89
N ASP A 409 -12.06 9.61 19.88
CA ASP A 409 -11.14 10.73 19.80
C ASP A 409 -9.75 10.23 19.36
N PRO A 410 -9.09 10.90 18.41
CA PRO A 410 -7.70 10.62 18.08
C PRO A 410 -6.78 10.99 19.26
N PRO A 411 -5.53 10.50 19.28
CA PRO A 411 -4.54 10.91 20.26
C PRO A 411 -4.37 12.44 20.20
N SER A 412 -4.28 13.12 21.36
CA SER A 412 -4.16 14.58 21.38
C SER A 412 -2.94 15.10 20.63
N ARG A 413 -1.85 14.31 20.62
CA ARG A 413 -0.61 14.58 19.91
C ARG A 413 -0.13 13.34 19.18
N VAL A 414 0.56 13.56 18.07
CA VAL A 414 1.19 12.50 17.27
C VAL A 414 2.64 12.85 16.95
N LYS A 415 3.47 11.84 16.80
CA LYS A 415 4.89 12.00 16.48
C LYS A 415 5.08 12.38 15.01
N CYS A 416 5.72 13.52 14.79
CA CYS A 416 6.13 14.09 13.51
C CYS A 416 7.61 13.78 13.24
N ILE A 417 7.92 13.34 12.02
CA ILE A 417 9.26 12.89 11.58
C ILE A 417 9.55 13.49 10.18
N PRO A 418 9.94 14.77 10.06
CA PRO A 418 9.88 15.52 8.79
C PRO A 418 11.14 15.45 7.90
N GLY A 419 12.27 14.96 8.39
CA GLY A 419 13.54 15.04 7.64
C GLY A 419 14.52 13.89 7.87
N GLY A 420 14.07 12.82 8.53
CA GLY A 420 14.91 11.72 9.02
C GLY A 420 14.49 11.29 10.42
N TYR A 421 14.96 10.11 10.85
CA TYR A 421 14.56 9.49 12.11
C TYR A 421 15.17 10.16 13.34
N GLU A 422 16.23 10.93 13.16
CA GLU A 422 16.89 11.76 14.18
C GLU A 422 16.09 13.02 14.54
N THR A 423 15.24 13.50 13.63
CA THR A 423 14.41 14.69 13.86
C THR A 423 12.97 14.27 14.15
N GLN A 424 12.63 14.17 15.44
CA GLN A 424 11.29 13.78 15.89
C GLN A 424 10.71 14.84 16.82
N LYS A 425 9.43 15.19 16.64
CA LYS A 425 8.71 16.09 17.55
C LYS A 425 7.26 15.67 17.74
N TRP A 426 6.69 16.00 18.89
CA TRP A 426 5.25 15.81 19.13
C TRP A 426 4.49 17.05 18.66
N VAL A 427 3.47 16.87 17.83
CA VAL A 427 2.59 17.94 17.35
C VAL A 427 1.14 17.60 17.66
N ALA A 428 0.24 18.58 17.68
CA ALA A 428 -1.20 18.29 17.74
C ALA A 428 -1.60 17.40 16.56
N TRP A 429 -2.48 16.42 16.77
CA TRP A 429 -2.84 15.48 15.69
C TRP A 429 -3.45 16.18 14.47
N ASN A 430 -4.19 17.27 14.71
CA ASN A 430 -4.84 18.10 13.69
C ASN A 430 -4.01 19.31 13.25
N GLU A 431 -2.72 19.39 13.60
CA GLU A 431 -1.84 20.52 13.23
C GLU A 431 -1.96 20.88 11.73
N GLY A 432 -2.30 22.11 11.41
CA GLY A 432 -2.41 22.60 10.02
C GLY A 432 -3.72 22.30 9.31
N LEU A 433 -4.66 21.57 9.93
CA LEU A 433 -6.03 21.44 9.40
C LEU A 433 -6.88 22.69 9.71
N PRO A 434 -7.93 22.97 8.91
CA PRO A 434 -8.76 24.17 9.01
C PRO A 434 -9.49 24.40 10.34
#